data_AF-A0A6J6ASB0-F1
#
_entry.id   AF-A0A6J6ASB0-F1
#
_cell.length_a   1.000
_cell.length_b   1.000
_cell.length_c   1.000
_cell.angle_alpha   90.00
_cell.angle_beta   90.00
_cell.angle_gamma   90.00
#
_symmetry.space_group_name_H-M   'P 1'
#
loop_
_entity.id
_entity.type
_entity.pdbx_description
1 polymer ?
#
loop_
_entity_poly.entity_id
_entity_poly.type
_entity_poly.pdbx_seq_one_letter_code
_entity_poly.pdbx_strand_id
1 'polypeptide(L)'
;MNRRLLLFVSTVVLAAVTYILGWSSLFTVSSIEITGSSTQISSGIVVGQKLARVEPRAVAARFEKLDWVANAQVSRNWINGTVTINLKARTPVAIYKNTVIDSTGKSFVLPGSPTTNLVQIQAGDLAAAIRAVSFFTALPSDLKSTLTVVKVRGTGALVLVVNNAGKNLEIRWGNDGDNELKTKVFKALIALPENAAIKRVDVSAPHAPIVK
;
A
#
# COMPACT_ATOMS: atom_id res chain seq x y z
N MET A 1 -29.34 54.08 0.28
CA MET A 1 -29.95 52.75 0.55
C MET A 1 -30.06 52.55 2.05
N ASN A 2 -31.26 52.30 2.58
CA ASN A 2 -31.52 52.32 4.02
C ASN A 2 -30.88 51.09 4.68
N ARG A 3 -29.99 51.31 5.67
CA ARG A 3 -29.27 50.24 6.39
C ARG A 3 -30.22 49.16 6.93
N ARG A 4 -31.43 49.54 7.37
CA ARG A 4 -32.47 48.61 7.85
C ARG A 4 -33.03 47.70 6.76
N LEU A 5 -33.22 48.23 5.55
CA LEU A 5 -33.67 47.44 4.39
C LEU A 5 -32.60 46.44 3.97
N LEU A 6 -31.33 46.86 3.94
CA LEU A 6 -30.19 45.99 3.66
C LEU A 6 -30.08 44.83 4.65
N LEU A 7 -30.20 45.12 5.95
CA LEU A 7 -30.19 44.10 7.00
C LEU A 7 -31.34 43.10 6.83
N PHE A 8 -32.56 43.60 6.60
CA PHE A 8 -33.72 42.74 6.39
C PHE A 8 -33.56 41.81 5.18
N VAL A 9 -33.16 42.36 4.03
CA VAL A 9 -32.91 41.57 2.82
C VAL A 9 -31.83 40.53 3.06
N SER A 10 -30.73 40.89 3.74
CA SER A 10 -29.66 39.95 4.08
C SER A 10 -30.16 38.80 4.96
N THR A 11 -30.98 39.08 5.98
CA THR A 11 -31.56 38.06 6.85
C THR A 11 -32.50 37.12 6.10
N VAL A 12 -33.38 37.65 5.24
CA VAL A 12 -34.30 36.83 4.44
C VAL A 12 -33.55 35.94 3.47
N VAL A 13 -32.52 36.47 2.80
CA VAL A 13 -31.67 35.68 1.89
C VAL A 13 -30.95 34.57 2.66
N LEU A 14 -30.38 34.88 3.84
CA LEU A 14 -29.72 33.87 4.67
C LEU A 14 -30.71 32.77 5.09
N ALA A 15 -31.92 33.13 5.54
CA ALA A 15 -32.94 32.16 5.92
C ALA A 15 -33.34 31.26 4.73
N ALA A 16 -33.58 31.84 3.56
CA ALA A 16 -33.90 31.08 2.35
C ALA A 16 -32.77 30.11 1.96
N VAL A 17 -31.51 30.56 1.99
CA VAL A 17 -30.34 29.71 1.70
C VAL A 17 -30.23 28.57 2.69
N THR A 18 -30.38 28.82 4.00
CA THR A 18 -30.32 27.77 5.01
C THR A 18 -31.44 26.74 4.85
N TYR A 19 -32.66 27.16 4.52
CA TYR A 19 -33.77 26.26 4.22
C TYR A 19 -33.48 25.39 3.00
N ILE A 20 -33.00 26.01 1.91
CA ILE A 20 -32.66 25.29 0.67
C ILE A 20 -31.57 24.25 0.92
N LEU A 21 -30.53 24.58 1.70
CA LEU A 21 -29.44 23.64 1.97
C LEU A 21 -29.82 22.54 2.97
N GLY A 22 -30.68 22.83 3.95
CA GLY A 22 -30.99 21.93 5.06
C GLY A 22 -32.22 21.04 4.86
N TRP A 23 -33.21 21.51 4.10
CA TRP A 23 -34.54 20.88 4.00
C TRP A 23 -35.07 20.70 2.57
N SER A 24 -34.50 21.39 1.56
CA SER A 24 -34.93 21.19 0.16
C SER A 24 -34.43 19.89 -0.46
N SER A 25 -35.12 19.42 -1.50
CA SER A 25 -34.72 18.30 -2.35
C SER A 25 -33.69 18.67 -3.42
N LEU A 26 -33.45 19.97 -3.65
CA LEU A 26 -32.56 20.47 -4.71
C LEU A 26 -31.10 20.01 -4.56
N PHE A 27 -30.61 19.88 -3.32
CA PHE A 27 -29.22 19.49 -3.03
C PHE A 27 -29.18 18.15 -2.30
N THR A 28 -29.76 17.12 -2.92
CA THR A 28 -29.76 15.75 -2.40
C THR A 28 -28.76 14.88 -3.14
N VAL A 29 -28.34 13.79 -2.50
CA VAL A 29 -27.49 12.78 -3.11
C VAL A 29 -28.31 12.04 -4.16
N SER A 30 -27.96 12.18 -5.43
CA SER A 30 -28.62 11.50 -6.55
C SER A 30 -27.99 10.14 -6.85
N SER A 31 -26.65 10.07 -6.82
CA SER A 31 -25.86 8.87 -7.07
C SER A 31 -24.60 8.83 -6.21
N ILE A 32 -24.07 7.62 -6.02
CA ILE A 32 -22.82 7.37 -5.29
C ILE A 32 -21.92 6.56 -6.21
N GLU A 33 -20.74 7.09 -6.49
CA GLU A 33 -19.75 6.46 -7.36
C GLU A 33 -18.53 6.12 -6.52
N ILE A 34 -18.17 4.84 -6.47
CA ILE A 34 -16.99 4.35 -5.75
C ILE A 34 -16.00 3.82 -6.77
N THR A 35 -14.80 4.39 -6.80
CA THR A 35 -13.70 3.98 -7.68
C THR A 35 -12.52 3.46 -6.87
N GLY A 36 -11.72 2.58 -7.48
CA GLY A 36 -10.51 2.03 -6.85
C GLY A 36 -10.74 0.85 -5.90
N SER A 37 -11.95 0.28 -5.89
CA SER A 37 -12.25 -1.02 -5.28
C SER A 37 -12.90 -1.93 -6.32
N SER A 38 -12.46 -3.19 -6.38
CA SER A 38 -13.14 -4.26 -7.14
C SER A 38 -14.29 -4.89 -6.36
N THR A 39 -14.36 -4.63 -5.05
CA THR A 39 -15.40 -5.15 -4.14
C THR A 39 -16.43 -4.08 -3.86
N GLN A 40 -17.70 -4.49 -3.75
CA GLN A 40 -18.79 -3.60 -3.38
C GLN A 40 -18.70 -3.30 -1.87
N ILE A 41 -18.44 -2.05 -1.52
CA ILE A 41 -18.28 -1.59 -0.13
C ILE A 41 -19.35 -0.56 0.16
N SER A 42 -19.98 -0.66 1.33
CA SER A 42 -20.96 0.33 1.76
C SER A 42 -20.27 1.64 2.12
N SER A 43 -20.71 2.75 1.50
CA SER A 43 -20.27 4.11 1.83
C SER A 43 -20.91 4.66 3.10
N GLY A 44 -22.00 4.03 3.59
CA GLY A 44 -22.84 4.58 4.64
C GLY A 44 -23.58 5.87 4.24
N ILE A 45 -23.57 6.22 2.95
CA ILE A 45 -24.29 7.35 2.35
C ILE A 45 -25.59 6.80 1.77
N VAL A 46 -26.72 7.46 2.05
CA VAL A 46 -28.04 7.07 1.56
C VAL A 46 -28.43 7.99 0.41
N VAL A 47 -28.85 7.43 -0.72
CA VAL A 47 -29.42 8.19 -1.84
C VAL A 47 -30.66 8.96 -1.37
N GLY A 48 -30.79 10.23 -1.76
CA GLY A 48 -31.84 11.15 -1.29
C GLY A 48 -31.51 11.90 0.01
N GLN A 49 -30.42 11.57 0.70
CA GLN A 49 -29.96 12.38 1.83
C GLN A 49 -29.43 13.74 1.36
N LYS A 50 -29.38 14.71 2.27
CA LYS A 50 -28.99 16.09 1.93
C LYS A 50 -27.47 16.15 1.76
N LEU A 51 -26.98 16.72 0.66
CA LEU A 51 -25.53 16.86 0.39
C LEU A 51 -24.80 17.60 1.49
N ALA A 52 -25.46 18.59 2.09
CA ALA A 52 -24.94 19.35 3.24
C ALA A 52 -24.65 18.48 4.47
N ARG A 53 -25.35 17.34 4.63
CA ARG A 53 -25.16 16.40 5.76
C ARG A 53 -24.11 15.32 5.48
N VAL A 54 -23.67 15.19 4.23
CA VAL A 54 -22.58 14.28 3.89
C VAL A 54 -21.28 14.92 4.34
N GLU A 55 -20.63 14.33 5.34
CA GLU A 55 -19.35 14.77 5.88
C GLU A 55 -18.19 14.06 5.16
N PRO A 56 -17.54 14.67 4.15
CA PRO A 56 -16.60 13.94 3.29
C PRO A 56 -15.41 13.40 4.06
N ARG A 57 -14.91 14.16 5.04
CA ARG A 57 -13.81 13.75 5.91
C ARG A 57 -14.18 12.56 6.80
N ALA A 58 -15.39 12.55 7.36
CA ALA A 58 -15.84 11.45 8.20
C ALA A 58 -16.05 10.17 7.38
N VAL A 59 -16.57 10.30 6.16
CA VAL A 59 -16.71 9.17 5.23
C VAL A 59 -15.34 8.65 4.80
N ALA A 60 -14.42 9.54 4.39
CA ALA A 60 -13.05 9.16 4.04
C ALA A 60 -12.35 8.42 5.18
N ALA A 61 -12.42 8.95 6.40
CA ALA A 61 -11.82 8.34 7.59
C ALA A 61 -12.39 6.94 7.91
N ARG A 62 -13.64 6.63 7.52
CA ARG A 62 -14.18 5.27 7.66
C ARG A 62 -13.53 4.30 6.69
N PHE A 63 -13.32 4.71 5.44
CA PHE A 63 -12.63 3.89 4.45
C PHE A 63 -11.15 3.71 4.77
N GLU A 64 -10.49 4.72 5.34
CA GLU A 64 -9.08 4.64 5.75
C GLU A 64 -8.85 3.71 6.97
N LYS A 65 -9.90 3.26 7.65
CA LYS A 65 -9.82 2.18 8.64
C LYS A 65 -9.65 0.80 8.00
N LEU A 66 -9.94 0.66 6.71
CA LEU A 66 -9.67 -0.58 5.99
C LEU A 66 -8.17 -0.65 5.74
N ASP A 67 -7.49 -1.67 6.27
CA ASP A 67 -6.03 -1.72 6.25
C ASP A 67 -5.42 -1.69 4.85
N TRP A 68 -6.12 -2.22 3.85
CA TRP A 68 -5.69 -2.23 2.45
C TRP A 68 -5.85 -0.87 1.75
N VAL A 69 -6.57 0.09 2.34
CA VAL A 69 -6.75 1.44 1.80
C VAL A 69 -5.58 2.31 2.25
N ALA A 70 -4.85 2.86 1.29
CA ALA A 70 -3.77 3.81 1.55
C ALA A 70 -4.34 5.20 1.83
N ASN A 71 -5.37 5.59 1.07
CA ASN A 71 -6.04 6.87 1.21
C ASN A 71 -7.44 6.83 0.58
N ALA A 72 -8.37 7.59 1.14
CA ALA A 72 -9.71 7.77 0.61
C ALA A 72 -10.01 9.25 0.39
N GLN A 73 -10.59 9.58 -0.75
CA GLN A 73 -10.99 10.94 -1.11
C GLN A 73 -12.47 10.96 -1.43
N VAL A 74 -13.20 11.88 -0.80
CA VAL A 74 -14.64 12.00 -0.99
C VAL A 74 -14.94 13.41 -1.46
N SER A 75 -15.64 13.53 -2.57
CA SER A 75 -16.09 14.81 -3.13
C SER A 75 -17.60 14.79 -3.35
N ARG A 76 -18.19 15.99 -3.30
CA ARG A 76 -19.62 16.22 -3.50
C ARG A 76 -19.78 17.10 -4.73
N ASN A 77 -20.52 16.63 -5.72
CA ASN A 77 -20.93 17.45 -6.85
C ASN A 77 -22.31 18.04 -6.55
N TRP A 78 -22.32 19.34 -6.26
CA TRP A 78 -23.53 20.07 -5.88
C TRP A 78 -24.46 20.38 -7.06
N ILE A 79 -23.99 20.23 -8.30
CA ILE A 79 -24.78 20.53 -9.50
C ILE A 79 -25.65 19.33 -9.87
N ASN A 80 -25.10 18.12 -9.85
CA ASN A 80 -25.82 16.90 -10.26
C ASN A 80 -26.20 15.97 -9.11
N GLY A 81 -25.77 16.25 -7.87
CA GLY A 81 -26.07 15.43 -6.69
C GLY A 81 -25.14 14.23 -6.48
N THR A 82 -24.13 14.02 -7.32
CA THR A 82 -23.25 12.85 -7.25
C THR A 82 -22.23 12.98 -6.13
N VAL A 83 -22.06 11.93 -5.32
CA VAL A 83 -20.96 11.79 -4.36
C VAL A 83 -19.95 10.80 -4.90
N THR A 84 -18.73 11.28 -5.16
CA THR A 84 -17.64 10.45 -5.68
C THR A 84 -16.69 10.08 -4.55
N ILE A 85 -16.37 8.80 -4.45
CA ILE A 85 -15.47 8.21 -3.46
C ILE A 85 -14.33 7.53 -4.22
N ASN A 86 -13.15 8.13 -4.17
CA ASN A 86 -11.95 7.57 -4.80
C ASN A 86 -11.09 6.89 -3.72
N LEU A 87 -10.92 5.57 -3.85
CA LEU A 87 -10.12 4.77 -2.94
C LEU A 87 -8.78 4.44 -3.60
N LYS A 88 -7.68 4.82 -2.95
CA LYS A 88 -6.34 4.41 -3.35
C LYS A 88 -5.93 3.18 -2.56
N ALA A 89 -5.89 2.02 -3.20
CA ALA A 89 -5.38 0.79 -2.60
C ALA A 89 -3.88 0.90 -2.28
N ARG A 90 -3.43 0.22 -1.22
CA ARG A 90 -2.00 0.01 -0.93
C ARG A 90 -1.39 -0.93 -1.95
N THR A 91 -0.15 -0.64 -2.33
CA THR A 91 0.63 -1.50 -3.21
C THR A 91 1.40 -2.51 -2.35
N PRO A 92 1.08 -3.81 -2.40
CA PRO A 92 1.84 -4.82 -1.68
C PRO A 92 3.23 -4.98 -2.31
N VAL A 93 4.24 -5.20 -1.47
CA VAL A 93 5.62 -5.46 -1.91
C VAL A 93 6.09 -6.86 -1.54
N ALA A 94 5.52 -7.45 -0.50
CA ALA A 94 5.89 -8.78 -0.04
C ALA A 94 4.72 -9.51 0.61
N ILE A 95 4.78 -10.84 0.65
CA ILE A 95 3.82 -11.71 1.33
C ILE A 95 4.43 -12.19 2.64
N TYR A 96 3.71 -12.08 3.75
CA TYR A 96 4.07 -12.64 5.03
C TYR A 96 2.89 -13.43 5.61
N LYS A 97 3.07 -14.75 5.76
CA LYS A 97 2.00 -15.68 6.14
C LYS A 97 0.79 -15.52 5.18
N ASN A 98 -0.39 -15.18 5.70
CA ASN A 98 -1.61 -14.94 4.92
C ASN A 98 -1.89 -13.44 4.65
N THR A 99 -0.91 -12.58 4.90
CA THR A 99 -1.02 -11.12 4.70
C THR A 99 0.02 -10.63 3.71
N VAL A 100 -0.19 -9.43 3.21
CA VAL A 100 0.80 -8.69 2.44
C VAL A 100 1.34 -7.53 3.26
N ILE A 101 2.56 -7.10 2.94
CA ILE A 101 3.21 -5.93 3.54
C ILE A 101 3.50 -4.93 2.42
N ASP A 102 3.26 -3.64 2.65
CA ASP A 102 3.65 -2.56 1.72
C ASP A 102 5.04 -1.98 2.04
N SER A 103 5.49 -1.04 1.22
CA SER A 103 6.79 -0.36 1.41
C SER A 103 6.89 0.46 2.70
N THR A 104 5.77 0.75 3.37
CA THR A 104 5.73 1.47 4.65
C THR A 104 5.76 0.51 5.85
N GLY A 105 5.76 -0.80 5.61
CA GLY A 105 5.73 -1.82 6.66
C GLY A 105 4.32 -2.11 7.20
N LYS A 106 3.26 -1.57 6.59
CA LYS A 106 1.87 -1.92 6.96
C LYS A 106 1.54 -3.31 6.45
N SER A 107 1.06 -4.17 7.34
CA SER A 107 0.54 -5.49 7.01
C SER A 107 -0.98 -5.43 6.86
N PHE A 108 -1.50 -6.05 5.80
CA PHE A 108 -2.94 -6.07 5.51
C PHE A 108 -3.33 -7.33 4.71
N VAL A 109 -4.62 -7.63 4.67
CA VAL A 109 -5.17 -8.67 3.79
C VAL A 109 -5.44 -8.04 2.42
N LEU A 110 -4.87 -8.62 1.37
CA LEU A 110 -5.06 -8.12 0.01
C LEU A 110 -6.48 -8.47 -0.49
N PRO A 111 -7.30 -7.50 -0.91
CA PRO A 111 -8.56 -7.79 -1.58
C PRO A 111 -8.28 -8.36 -2.98
N GLY A 112 -8.46 -9.67 -3.13
CA GLY A 112 -8.20 -10.38 -4.39
C GLY A 112 -6.78 -10.90 -4.52
N SER A 113 -6.32 -11.06 -5.75
CA SER A 113 -5.01 -11.64 -6.07
C SER A 113 -3.96 -10.56 -6.36
N PRO A 114 -2.68 -10.80 -6.00
CA PRO A 114 -1.59 -9.92 -6.41
C PRO A 114 -1.50 -9.82 -7.94
N THR A 115 -1.29 -8.62 -8.45
CA THR A 115 -1.08 -8.37 -9.90
C THR A 115 0.34 -8.71 -10.35
N THR A 116 1.27 -8.86 -9.40
CA THR A 116 2.68 -9.17 -9.62
C THR A 116 3.13 -10.30 -8.70
N ASN A 117 4.22 -10.96 -9.09
CA ASN A 117 4.89 -11.91 -8.21
C ASN A 117 5.52 -11.15 -7.03
N LEU A 118 5.02 -11.42 -5.83
CA LEU A 118 5.51 -10.80 -4.60
C LEU A 118 6.55 -11.70 -3.93
N VAL A 119 7.56 -11.08 -3.32
CA VAL A 119 8.57 -11.80 -2.55
C VAL A 119 7.92 -12.37 -1.29
N GLN A 120 8.17 -13.65 -0.99
CA GLN A 120 7.68 -14.28 0.23
C GLN A 120 8.66 -14.04 1.39
N ILE A 121 8.19 -13.48 2.49
CA ILE A 121 8.94 -13.27 3.71
C ILE A 121 8.68 -14.42 4.69
N GLN A 122 9.74 -15.06 5.16
CA GLN A 122 9.70 -16.07 6.20
C GLN A 122 10.41 -15.53 7.44
N ALA A 123 9.64 -15.14 8.45
CA ALA A 123 10.16 -14.54 9.68
C ALA A 123 9.36 -15.01 10.91
N GLY A 124 10.00 -15.02 12.09
CA GLY A 124 9.36 -15.45 13.33
C GLY A 124 8.18 -14.56 13.75
N ASP A 125 8.32 -13.25 13.56
CA ASP A 125 7.33 -12.24 13.92
C ASP A 125 7.18 -11.14 12.84
N LEU A 126 6.19 -10.26 13.03
CA LEU A 126 5.91 -9.16 12.10
C LEU A 126 7.03 -8.12 12.08
N ALA A 127 7.70 -7.85 13.20
CA ALA A 127 8.77 -6.87 13.27
C ALA A 127 9.99 -7.30 12.43
N ALA A 128 10.35 -8.59 12.49
CA ALA A 128 11.34 -9.21 11.63
C ALA A 128 10.90 -9.19 10.16
N ALA A 129 9.62 -9.41 9.86
CA ALA A 129 9.11 -9.32 8.50
C ALA A 129 9.22 -7.90 7.92
N ILE A 130 8.87 -6.87 8.70
CA ILE A 130 8.99 -5.46 8.30
C ILE A 130 10.46 -5.09 8.06
N ARG A 131 11.38 -5.53 8.93
CA ARG A 131 12.83 -5.36 8.72
C ARG A 131 13.30 -6.02 7.42
N ALA A 132 12.83 -7.24 7.13
CA ALA A 132 13.15 -7.91 5.88
C ALA A 132 12.67 -7.14 4.65
N VAL A 133 11.47 -6.55 4.69
CA VAL A 133 10.95 -5.69 3.63
C VAL A 133 11.81 -4.44 3.45
N SER A 134 12.20 -3.77 4.54
CA SER A 134 13.10 -2.62 4.49
C SER A 134 14.45 -2.98 3.87
N PHE A 135 15.04 -4.11 4.28
CA PHE A 135 16.27 -4.63 3.69
C PHE A 135 16.12 -4.91 2.19
N PHE A 136 15.10 -5.68 1.80
CA PHE A 136 14.86 -6.05 0.40
C PHE A 136 14.62 -4.80 -0.47
N THR A 137 13.89 -3.80 0.04
CA THR A 137 13.65 -2.54 -0.68
C THR A 137 14.89 -1.66 -0.80
N ALA A 138 15.94 -1.89 -0.01
CA ALA A 138 17.23 -1.23 -0.14
C ALA A 138 18.20 -1.91 -1.14
N LEU A 139 17.91 -3.16 -1.56
CA LEU A 139 18.78 -3.86 -2.50
C LEU A 139 18.81 -3.20 -3.89
N PRO A 140 19.81 -3.52 -4.73
CA PRO A 140 19.81 -3.16 -6.14
C PRO A 140 18.65 -3.83 -6.92
N SER A 141 18.11 -3.13 -7.92
CA SER A 141 16.89 -3.54 -8.65
C SER A 141 17.02 -4.89 -9.37
N ASP A 142 18.23 -5.24 -9.81
CA ASP A 142 18.56 -6.49 -10.46
C ASP A 142 18.54 -7.70 -9.52
N LEU A 143 18.87 -7.51 -8.24
CA LEU A 143 18.64 -8.55 -7.22
C LEU A 143 17.16 -8.62 -6.85
N LYS A 144 16.47 -7.49 -6.73
CA LYS A 144 15.03 -7.48 -6.38
C LYS A 144 14.18 -8.25 -7.37
N SER A 145 14.46 -8.15 -8.67
CA SER A 145 13.67 -8.81 -9.72
C SER A 145 13.82 -10.34 -9.73
N THR A 146 14.91 -10.85 -9.17
CA THR A 146 15.19 -12.30 -9.11
C THR A 146 14.80 -12.91 -7.77
N LEU A 147 14.58 -12.09 -6.73
CA LEU A 147 14.21 -12.57 -5.40
C LEU A 147 12.82 -13.21 -5.38
N THR A 148 12.74 -14.38 -4.76
CA THR A 148 11.48 -15.10 -4.54
C THR A 148 11.16 -15.24 -3.05
N VAL A 149 12.18 -15.47 -2.22
CA VAL A 149 12.00 -15.62 -0.75
C VAL A 149 13.08 -14.87 0.01
N VAL A 150 12.68 -14.19 1.09
CA VAL A 150 13.61 -13.65 2.10
C VAL A 150 13.29 -14.29 3.45
N LYS A 151 14.27 -14.98 4.02
CA LYS A 151 14.16 -15.65 5.32
C LYS A 151 14.94 -14.86 6.37
N VAL A 152 14.32 -14.62 7.51
CA VAL A 152 14.94 -14.04 8.70
C VAL A 152 15.08 -15.14 9.74
N ARG A 153 16.33 -15.49 10.07
CA ARG A 153 16.62 -16.46 11.14
C ARG A 153 16.33 -15.84 12.51
N GLY A 154 16.19 -16.69 13.54
CA GLY A 154 16.01 -16.23 14.93
C GLY A 154 17.13 -15.31 15.43
N THR A 155 18.34 -15.42 14.87
CA THR A 155 19.48 -14.53 15.15
C THR A 155 19.39 -13.18 14.45
N GLY A 156 18.40 -12.94 13.59
CA GLY A 156 18.32 -11.78 12.69
C GLY A 156 19.06 -11.94 11.37
N ALA A 157 19.77 -13.06 11.16
CA ALA A 157 20.49 -13.29 9.91
C ALA A 157 19.55 -13.52 8.72
N LEU A 158 19.86 -12.87 7.61
CA LEU A 158 19.11 -12.88 6.36
C LEU A 158 19.62 -13.99 5.43
N VAL A 159 18.68 -14.71 4.84
CA VAL A 159 18.91 -15.69 3.78
C VAL A 159 17.96 -15.38 2.64
N LEU A 160 18.51 -15.26 1.44
CA LEU A 160 17.76 -14.92 0.24
C LEU A 160 17.62 -16.16 -0.64
N VAL A 161 16.50 -16.28 -1.34
CA VAL A 161 16.33 -17.24 -2.42
C VAL A 161 16.05 -16.45 -3.68
N VAL A 162 16.92 -16.60 -4.66
CA VAL A 162 16.76 -15.97 -5.98
C VAL A 162 16.48 -17.04 -7.03
N ASN A 163 15.67 -16.71 -8.02
CA ASN A 163 15.55 -17.47 -9.24
C ASN A 163 16.56 -16.92 -10.26
N ASN A 164 17.61 -17.69 -10.53
CA ASN A 164 18.60 -17.35 -11.53
C ASN A 164 18.47 -18.34 -12.70
N ALA A 165 17.98 -17.87 -13.84
CA ALA A 165 17.78 -18.67 -15.05
C ALA A 165 17.02 -20.00 -14.79
N GLY A 166 15.94 -19.94 -13.99
CA GLY A 166 15.12 -21.12 -13.67
C GLY A 166 15.64 -21.97 -12.51
N LYS A 167 16.81 -21.67 -11.95
CA LYS A 167 17.36 -22.36 -10.77
C LYS A 167 17.16 -21.54 -9.50
N ASN A 168 16.71 -22.20 -8.44
CA ASN A 168 16.65 -21.57 -7.12
C ASN A 168 18.03 -21.61 -6.45
N LEU A 169 18.60 -20.44 -6.20
CA LEU A 169 19.89 -20.25 -5.54
C LEU A 169 19.67 -19.66 -4.14
N GLU A 170 20.20 -20.33 -3.11
CA GLU A 170 20.16 -19.82 -1.74
C GLU A 170 21.38 -18.94 -1.46
N ILE A 171 21.17 -17.70 -1.03
CA ILE A 171 22.23 -16.76 -0.68
C ILE A 171 22.17 -16.50 0.82
N ARG A 172 23.20 -16.90 1.56
CA ARG A 172 23.35 -16.53 2.97
C ARG A 172 23.96 -15.14 3.04
N TRP A 173 23.15 -14.17 3.40
CA TRP A 173 23.52 -12.76 3.42
C TRP A 173 24.14 -12.32 4.75
N GLY A 174 23.74 -12.98 5.85
CA GLY A 174 24.17 -12.61 7.20
C GLY A 174 23.41 -11.39 7.70
N ASN A 175 24.10 -10.40 8.25
CA ASN A 175 23.48 -9.12 8.64
C ASN A 175 23.20 -8.23 7.42
N ASP A 176 22.49 -7.13 7.65
CA ASP A 176 22.18 -6.08 6.67
C ASP A 176 23.32 -5.05 6.48
N GLY A 177 24.54 -5.38 6.90
CA GLY A 177 25.76 -4.58 6.66
C GLY A 177 26.46 -4.94 5.35
N ASP A 178 27.34 -4.05 4.90
CA ASP A 178 28.20 -4.22 3.71
C ASP A 178 27.45 -4.60 2.43
N ASN A 179 26.19 -4.17 2.28
CA ASN A 179 25.30 -4.63 1.21
C ASN A 179 25.85 -4.38 -0.19
N GLU A 180 26.52 -3.25 -0.41
CA GLU A 180 27.16 -2.95 -1.70
C GLU A 180 28.30 -3.93 -2.01
N LEU A 181 29.17 -4.21 -1.03
CA LEU A 181 30.28 -5.13 -1.17
C LEU A 181 29.77 -6.56 -1.38
N LYS A 182 28.83 -7.03 -0.55
CA LYS A 182 28.18 -8.34 -0.67
C LYS A 182 27.51 -8.51 -2.03
N THR A 183 26.85 -7.45 -2.54
CA THR A 183 26.26 -7.47 -3.88
C THR A 183 27.32 -7.61 -4.97
N LYS A 184 28.41 -6.84 -4.90
CA LYS A 184 29.52 -6.95 -5.87
C LYS A 184 30.15 -8.33 -5.85
N VAL A 185 30.42 -8.88 -4.67
CA VAL A 185 30.97 -10.23 -4.49
C VAL A 185 30.02 -11.28 -5.05
N PHE A 186 28.73 -11.22 -4.71
CA PHE A 186 27.73 -12.14 -5.25
C PHE A 186 27.68 -12.11 -6.79
N LYS A 187 27.65 -10.92 -7.39
CA LYS A 187 27.64 -10.75 -8.85
C LYS A 187 28.89 -11.35 -9.51
N ALA A 188 30.05 -11.09 -8.94
CA ALA A 188 31.30 -11.67 -9.44
C ALA A 188 31.27 -13.20 -9.37
N LEU A 189 30.76 -13.78 -8.27
CA LEU A 189 30.69 -15.22 -8.10
C LEU A 189 29.74 -15.90 -9.10
N ILE A 190 28.54 -15.36 -9.31
CA ILE A 190 27.57 -15.98 -10.24
C ILE A 190 27.95 -15.81 -11.72
N ALA A 191 28.84 -14.86 -12.04
CA ALA A 191 29.35 -14.66 -13.39
C ALA A 191 30.43 -15.69 -13.77
N LEU A 192 31.04 -16.36 -12.79
CA LEU A 192 32.04 -17.39 -13.05
C LEU A 192 31.39 -18.66 -13.63
N PRO A 193 31.88 -19.18 -14.78
CA PRO A 193 31.32 -20.39 -15.39
C PRO A 193 31.33 -21.61 -14.46
N GLU A 194 32.34 -21.73 -13.61
CA GLU A 194 32.49 -22.79 -12.60
C GLU A 194 31.32 -22.81 -11.61
N ASN A 195 30.70 -21.65 -11.39
CA ASN A 195 29.60 -21.48 -10.46
C ASN A 195 28.21 -21.63 -11.12
N ALA A 196 28.13 -22.01 -12.40
CA ALA A 196 26.84 -22.14 -13.11
C ALA A 196 25.90 -23.21 -12.53
N ALA A 197 26.42 -24.14 -11.73
CA ALA A 197 25.68 -25.26 -11.15
C ALA A 197 25.48 -25.17 -9.62
N ILE A 198 25.95 -24.09 -8.97
CA ILE A 198 25.87 -23.97 -7.51
C ILE A 198 24.43 -23.79 -7.06
N LYS A 199 24.14 -24.27 -5.85
CA LYS A 199 22.83 -24.16 -5.19
C LYS A 199 22.87 -23.22 -4.00
N ARG A 200 24.05 -22.87 -3.51
CA ARG A 200 24.24 -21.97 -2.38
C ARG A 200 25.46 -21.07 -2.56
N VAL A 201 25.28 -19.80 -2.18
CA VAL A 201 26.37 -18.85 -1.96
C VAL A 201 26.27 -18.35 -0.52
N ASP A 202 27.40 -18.26 0.17
CA ASP A 202 27.53 -17.57 1.45
C ASP A 202 28.37 -16.32 1.25
N VAL A 203 27.73 -15.15 1.40
CA VAL A 203 28.36 -13.83 1.36
C VAL A 203 28.29 -13.13 2.72
N SER A 204 27.97 -13.86 3.79
CA SER A 204 27.91 -13.27 5.15
C SER A 204 29.25 -12.70 5.59
N ALA A 205 30.35 -13.28 5.11
CA ALA A 205 31.71 -12.73 5.19
C ALA A 205 32.21 -12.40 3.77
N PRO A 206 32.04 -11.15 3.27
CA PRO A 206 32.31 -10.82 1.87
C PRO A 206 33.78 -11.00 1.45
N HIS A 207 34.73 -11.00 2.40
CA HIS A 207 36.15 -11.24 2.14
C HIS A 207 36.54 -12.72 2.00
N ALA A 208 35.65 -13.64 2.39
CA ALA A 208 35.87 -15.08 2.29
C ALA A 208 34.56 -15.79 1.92
N PRO A 209 34.00 -15.53 0.72
CA PRO A 209 32.74 -16.11 0.31
C PRO A 209 32.87 -17.61 0.04
N ILE A 210 31.78 -18.35 0.25
CA ILE A 210 31.74 -19.80 0.05
C ILE A 210 30.65 -20.15 -0.97
N VAL A 211 30.95 -21.02 -1.93
CA VAL A 211 29.99 -21.53 -2.92
C VAL A 211 29.81 -23.03 -2.77
N LYS A 212 28.59 -23.55 -2.95
CA LYS A 212 28.25 -24.97 -2.88
C LYS A 212 27.16 -25.36 -3.88
#